data_AF-A0A1L5L3J3-F1
#
_entry.id   AF-A0A1L5L3J3-F1
#
_cell.length_a   1.000
_cell.length_b   1.000
_cell.length_c   1.000
_cell.angle_alpha   90.00
_cell.angle_beta   90.00
_cell.angle_gamma   90.00
#
_symmetry.space_group_name_H-M   'P 1'
#
loop_
_entity.id
_entity.type
_entity.pdbx_description
1 polymer ?
#
loop_
_entity_poly.entity_id
_entity_poly.type
_entity_poly.pdbx_seq_one_letter_code
_entity_poly.pdbx_strand_id
1 'polypeptide(L)'
;GFIILTMDGVVRYAAPNAISCFRRLGLLTTMPGHYLSELGTQLLKENDPVPESLPLVLTGKAAVDSELNANRSAVSMRSLPLYDNNGRIGAILLCRDVTELRRREQELQTKDATISEIHHRVKNNLQAVSALLRLQARKTKSDEVKKELQEAQRRVQTIAMVHEGLSQTADEVVDFDKVIANLLRMAVDLATMKDQHIDI
;
A
#
# COMPACT_ATOMS: atom_id res chain seq x y z
N GLY A 1 9.20 -23.55 -7.65
CA GLY A 1 9.95 -24.42 -8.57
C GLY A 1 11.44 -24.22 -8.33
N PHE A 2 12.27 -25.05 -8.95
CA PHE A 2 13.72 -24.85 -8.92
C PHE A 2 14.35 -25.07 -10.28
N ILE A 3 15.52 -24.47 -10.47
CA ILE A 3 16.34 -24.51 -11.69
C ILE A 3 17.78 -24.80 -11.25
N ILE A 4 18.47 -25.67 -11.98
CA ILE A 4 19.88 -25.96 -11.75
C ILE A 4 20.67 -25.29 -12.87
N LEU A 5 21.65 -24.46 -12.48
CA LEU A 5 22.54 -23.75 -13.39
C LEU A 5 23.94 -24.37 -13.37
N THR A 6 24.61 -24.35 -14.51
CA THR A 6 26.05 -24.60 -14.62
C THR A 6 26.85 -23.43 -14.02
N MET A 7 28.17 -23.60 -13.93
CA MET A 7 29.10 -22.52 -13.56
C MET A 7 28.96 -21.28 -14.45
N ASP A 8 28.56 -21.43 -15.72
CA ASP A 8 28.41 -20.32 -16.66
C ASP A 8 27.01 -19.68 -16.63
N GLY A 9 26.08 -20.22 -15.83
CA GLY A 9 24.69 -19.73 -15.76
C GLY A 9 23.75 -20.35 -16.81
N VAL A 10 24.17 -21.43 -17.47
CA VAL A 10 23.33 -22.19 -18.40
C VAL A 10 22.39 -23.09 -17.62
N VAL A 11 21.11 -23.15 -18.01
CA VAL A 11 20.13 -24.02 -17.39
C VAL A 11 20.45 -25.48 -17.73
N ARG A 12 20.84 -26.25 -16.71
CA ARG A 12 21.03 -27.70 -16.82
C ARG A 12 19.71 -28.45 -16.65
N TYR A 13 18.86 -27.97 -15.76
CA TYR A 13 17.56 -28.58 -15.45
C TYR A 13 16.59 -27.52 -14.92
N ALA A 14 15.31 -27.66 -15.24
CA ALA A 14 14.24 -26.87 -14.65
C ALA A 14 13.07 -27.78 -14.27
N ALA A 15 12.61 -27.67 -13.02
CA ALA A 15 11.45 -28.42 -12.56
C ALA A 15 10.17 -27.95 -13.28
N PRO A 16 9.13 -28.80 -13.44
CA PRO A 16 7.88 -28.42 -14.11
C PRO A 16 7.25 -27.12 -13.56
N ASN A 17 7.29 -26.92 -12.24
CA ASN A 17 6.77 -25.71 -11.60
C ASN A 17 7.61 -24.46 -11.93
N ALA A 18 8.92 -24.61 -12.16
CA ALA A 18 9.77 -23.50 -12.62
C ALA A 18 9.46 -23.14 -14.08
N ILE A 19 9.34 -24.14 -14.95
CA ILE A 19 8.91 -23.94 -16.34
C ILE A 19 7.54 -23.24 -16.38
N SER A 20 6.60 -23.65 -15.52
CA SER A 20 5.29 -23.00 -15.41
C SER A 20 5.41 -21.52 -15.02
N CYS A 21 6.27 -21.17 -14.06
CA CYS A 21 6.50 -19.77 -13.66
C CYS A 21 6.99 -18.93 -14.86
N PHE A 22 8.01 -19.41 -15.58
CA PHE A 22 8.57 -18.69 -16.73
C PHE A 22 7.60 -18.63 -17.92
N ARG A 23 6.78 -19.67 -18.14
CA ARG A 23 5.71 -19.62 -19.15
C ARG A 23 4.66 -18.55 -18.86
N ARG A 24 4.30 -18.33 -17.60
CA ARG A 24 3.35 -17.26 -17.20
C ARG A 24 3.93 -15.87 -17.49
N LEU A 25 5.24 -15.70 -17.27
CA LEU A 25 5.98 -14.49 -17.68
C LEU A 25 6.02 -14.28 -19.20
N GLY A 26 5.68 -15.30 -20.00
CA GLY A 26 5.66 -15.23 -21.47
C GLY A 26 6.79 -16.00 -22.15
N LEU A 27 7.59 -16.77 -21.42
CA LEU A 27 8.66 -17.55 -22.02
C LEU A 27 8.10 -18.72 -22.84
N LEU A 28 8.40 -18.74 -24.13
CA LEU A 28 8.00 -19.80 -25.06
C LEU A 28 9.13 -20.81 -25.31
N THR A 29 10.38 -20.38 -25.15
CA THR A 29 11.59 -21.19 -25.36
C THR A 29 11.76 -22.26 -24.28
N THR A 30 12.36 -23.39 -24.64
CA THR A 30 12.77 -24.40 -23.66
C THR A 30 13.90 -23.86 -22.79
N MET A 31 13.82 -24.07 -21.48
CA MET A 31 14.83 -23.53 -20.57
C MET A 31 16.18 -24.27 -20.67
N PRO A 32 16.24 -25.62 -20.62
CA PRO A 32 17.52 -26.32 -20.62
C PRO A 32 18.38 -26.01 -21.86
N GLY A 33 19.69 -25.84 -21.65
CA GLY A 33 20.67 -25.54 -22.69
C GLY A 33 20.87 -24.05 -22.99
N HIS A 34 20.06 -23.16 -22.41
CA HIS A 34 20.15 -21.72 -22.63
C HIS A 34 20.66 -20.99 -21.39
N TYR A 35 21.24 -19.80 -21.58
CA TYR A 35 21.59 -18.91 -20.48
C TYR A 35 20.32 -18.38 -19.81
N LEU A 36 20.19 -18.57 -18.50
CA LEU A 36 19.03 -18.07 -17.79
C LEU A 36 18.93 -16.54 -17.84
N SER A 37 20.06 -15.85 -17.89
CA SER A 37 20.12 -14.39 -18.09
C SER A 37 19.49 -13.95 -19.42
N GLU A 38 19.74 -14.67 -20.52
CA GLU A 38 19.14 -14.35 -21.81
C GLU A 38 17.63 -14.58 -21.78
N LEU A 39 17.20 -15.73 -21.25
CA LEU A 39 15.77 -16.04 -21.11
C LEU A 39 15.05 -15.01 -20.23
N GLY A 40 15.69 -14.55 -19.15
CA GLY A 40 15.14 -13.52 -18.27
C GLY A 40 15.07 -12.15 -18.94
N THR A 41 16.14 -11.72 -19.61
CA THR A 41 16.19 -10.43 -20.28
C THR A 41 15.22 -10.34 -21.47
N GLN A 42 14.99 -11.44 -22.18
CA GLN A 42 13.98 -11.50 -23.27
C GLN A 42 12.54 -11.24 -22.79
N LEU A 43 12.27 -11.39 -21.49
CA LEU A 43 10.95 -11.15 -20.91
C LEU A 43 10.74 -9.68 -20.50
N LEU A 44 11.81 -8.89 -20.44
CA LEU A 44 11.78 -7.47 -20.09
C LEU A 44 11.50 -6.62 -21.33
N LYS A 45 10.75 -5.54 -21.15
CA LYS A 45 10.58 -4.47 -22.15
C LYS A 45 11.57 -3.35 -21.90
N GLU A 46 11.79 -2.52 -22.93
CA GLU A 46 12.81 -1.45 -22.95
C GLU A 46 12.72 -0.45 -21.77
N ASN A 47 11.54 -0.29 -21.17
CA ASN A 47 11.29 0.63 -20.04
C ASN A 47 10.91 -0.07 -18.73
N ASP A 48 11.02 -1.40 -18.67
CA ASP A 48 10.71 -2.10 -17.43
C ASP A 48 11.81 -1.84 -16.38
N PRO A 49 11.45 -1.49 -15.14
CA PRO A 49 12.45 -1.30 -14.09
C PRO A 49 13.14 -2.63 -13.80
N VAL A 50 14.47 -2.64 -13.91
CA VAL A 50 15.28 -3.85 -13.67
C VAL A 50 15.92 -3.74 -12.29
N PRO A 51 15.58 -4.63 -11.34
CA PRO A 51 16.25 -4.66 -10.04
C PRO A 51 17.75 -4.92 -10.22
N GLU A 52 18.59 -4.19 -9.48
CA GLU A 52 20.05 -4.35 -9.54
C GLU A 52 20.51 -5.78 -9.18
N SER A 53 19.72 -6.49 -8.38
CA SER A 53 19.98 -7.88 -8.01
C SER A 53 19.63 -8.90 -9.10
N LEU A 54 18.80 -8.53 -10.09
CA LEU A 54 18.29 -9.47 -11.09
C LEU A 54 19.41 -10.15 -11.90
N PRO A 55 20.43 -9.44 -12.42
CA PRO A 55 21.53 -10.09 -13.14
C PRO A 55 22.31 -11.07 -12.26
N LEU A 56 22.47 -10.77 -10.97
CA LEU A 56 23.18 -11.64 -10.02
C LEU A 56 22.39 -12.94 -9.75
N VAL A 57 21.07 -12.84 -9.66
CA VAL A 57 20.16 -13.98 -9.52
C VAL A 57 20.19 -14.84 -10.79
N LEU A 58 19.96 -14.24 -11.96
CA LEU A 58 19.86 -14.98 -13.22
C LEU A 58 21.18 -15.66 -13.63
N THR A 59 22.33 -15.08 -13.28
CA THR A 59 23.66 -15.70 -13.50
C THR A 59 24.07 -16.65 -12.39
N GLY A 60 23.27 -16.74 -11.32
CA GLY A 60 23.50 -17.57 -10.16
C GLY A 60 24.78 -17.24 -9.38
N LYS A 61 25.23 -15.99 -9.42
CA LYS A 61 26.54 -15.56 -8.88
C LYS A 61 26.51 -15.18 -7.40
N ALA A 62 25.36 -14.81 -6.86
CA ALA A 62 25.24 -14.38 -5.48
C ALA A 62 23.98 -14.94 -4.83
N ALA A 63 24.03 -15.13 -3.51
CA ALA A 63 22.91 -15.61 -2.71
C ALA A 63 21.88 -14.50 -2.41
N VAL A 64 21.34 -13.90 -3.48
CA VAL A 64 20.41 -12.77 -3.43
C VAL A 64 19.05 -13.15 -4.00
N ASP A 65 18.04 -12.37 -3.63
CA ASP A 65 16.69 -12.43 -4.15
C ASP A 65 16.44 -11.30 -5.17
N SER A 66 15.56 -11.60 -6.12
CA SER A 66 15.08 -10.64 -7.10
C SER A 66 13.72 -11.06 -7.58
N GLU A 67 12.96 -10.09 -8.08
CA GLU A 67 11.69 -10.34 -8.76
C GLU A 67 11.84 -10.05 -10.25
N LEU A 68 11.15 -10.84 -11.07
CA LEU A 68 10.97 -10.58 -12.49
C LEU A 68 9.47 -10.43 -12.77
N ASN A 69 9.12 -9.28 -13.35
CA ASN A 69 7.77 -8.89 -13.68
C ASN A 69 7.62 -8.79 -15.19
N ALA A 70 6.76 -9.63 -15.76
CA ALA A 70 6.48 -9.64 -17.19
C ALA A 70 5.09 -10.23 -17.45
N ASN A 71 4.43 -9.78 -18.51
CA ASN A 71 3.13 -10.31 -18.95
C ASN A 71 2.07 -10.43 -17.81
N ARG A 72 1.96 -9.39 -16.97
CA ARG A 72 1.07 -9.34 -15.79
C ARG A 72 1.31 -10.45 -14.75
N SER A 73 2.44 -11.13 -14.81
CA SER A 73 2.87 -12.12 -13.84
C SER A 73 4.12 -11.62 -13.10
N ALA A 74 4.23 -12.01 -11.85
CA ALA A 74 5.36 -11.69 -10.99
C ALA A 74 5.97 -12.99 -10.48
N VAL A 75 7.27 -13.19 -10.73
CA VAL A 75 8.01 -14.35 -10.24
C VAL A 75 9.15 -13.88 -9.35
N SER A 76 9.07 -14.25 -8.08
CA SER A 76 10.16 -14.08 -7.13
C SER A 76 11.16 -15.21 -7.33
N MET A 77 12.44 -14.87 -7.34
CA MET A 77 13.56 -15.78 -7.55
C MET A 77 14.63 -15.55 -6.49
N ARG A 78 15.26 -16.64 -6.06
CA ARG A 78 16.42 -16.60 -5.18
C ARG A 78 17.48 -17.54 -5.73
N SER A 79 18.70 -17.04 -5.87
CA SER A 79 19.82 -17.90 -6.22
C SER A 79 20.54 -18.42 -5.00
N LEU A 80 21.03 -19.65 -5.10
CA LEU A 80 21.86 -20.35 -4.13
C LEU A 80 23.09 -20.89 -4.89
N PRO A 81 24.18 -20.11 -4.98
CA PRO A 81 25.41 -20.56 -5.62
C PRO A 81 25.95 -21.81 -4.91
N LEU A 82 26.40 -22.78 -5.70
CA LEU A 82 26.97 -24.03 -5.21
C LEU A 82 28.49 -23.96 -5.29
N TYR A 83 29.15 -24.39 -4.22
CA TYR A 83 30.61 -24.39 -4.12
C TYR A 83 31.13 -25.78 -3.79
N ASP A 84 32.29 -26.10 -4.34
CA ASP A 84 33.16 -27.20 -3.90
C ASP A 84 34.50 -26.64 -3.39
N ASN A 85 35.47 -27.51 -3.14
CA ASN A 85 36.81 -27.12 -2.69
C ASN A 85 37.60 -26.28 -3.72
N ASN A 86 37.18 -26.27 -4.99
CA ASN A 86 37.84 -25.60 -6.10
C ASN A 86 37.10 -24.31 -6.54
N GLY A 87 35.97 -23.98 -5.89
CA GLY A 87 35.22 -22.75 -6.12
C GLY A 87 33.78 -22.99 -6.51
N ARG A 88 33.18 -22.05 -7.26
CA ARG A 88 31.76 -22.14 -7.65
C ARG A 88 31.58 -23.18 -8.75
N ILE A 89 30.73 -24.17 -8.53
CA ILE A 89 30.42 -25.22 -9.51
C ILE A 89 29.10 -24.99 -10.26
N GLY A 90 28.28 -24.05 -9.80
CA GLY A 90 26.99 -23.71 -10.40
C GLY A 90 26.08 -22.98 -9.42
N ALA A 91 24.77 -23.11 -9.61
CA ALA A 91 23.78 -22.57 -8.68
C ALA A 91 22.46 -23.33 -8.73
N ILE A 92 21.70 -23.30 -7.63
CA ILE A 92 20.28 -23.63 -7.63
C ILE A 92 19.50 -22.34 -7.55
N LEU A 93 18.60 -22.13 -8.50
CA LEU A 93 17.60 -21.08 -8.43
C LEU A 93 16.32 -21.64 -7.85
N LEU A 94 15.76 -20.97 -6.84
CA LEU A 94 14.40 -21.18 -6.40
C LEU A 94 13.53 -20.10 -7.03
N CYS A 95 12.36 -20.46 -7.53
CA CYS A 95 11.42 -19.50 -8.09
C CYS A 95 9.99 -19.76 -7.58
N ARG A 96 9.21 -18.71 -7.43
CA ARG A 96 7.82 -18.78 -6.99
C ARG A 96 7.00 -17.74 -7.73
N ASP A 97 5.86 -18.17 -8.26
CA ASP A 97 4.84 -17.24 -8.74
C ASP A 97 4.25 -16.50 -7.53
N VAL A 98 4.42 -15.18 -7.52
CA VAL A 98 3.94 -14.24 -6.49
C VAL A 98 2.93 -13.25 -7.08
N THR A 99 2.38 -13.52 -8.27
CA THR A 99 1.45 -12.63 -8.98
C THR A 99 0.24 -12.24 -8.11
N GLU A 100 -0.42 -13.23 -7.52
CA GLU A 100 -1.59 -12.99 -6.66
C GLU A 100 -1.23 -12.25 -5.36
N LEU A 101 -0.02 -12.47 -4.83
CA LEU A 101 0.47 -11.75 -3.66
C LEU A 101 0.67 -10.27 -3.99
N ARG A 102 1.38 -9.97 -5.08
CA ARG A 102 1.61 -8.60 -5.55
C ARG A 102 0.33 -7.87 -5.90
N ARG A 103 -0.62 -8.56 -6.53
CA ARG A 103 -1.93 -7.99 -6.84
C ARG A 103 -2.68 -7.59 -5.56
N ARG A 104 -2.70 -8.44 -4.54
CA ARG A 104 -3.34 -8.12 -3.25
C ARG A 104 -2.64 -6.97 -2.54
N GLU A 105 -1.31 -6.95 -2.53
CA GLU A 105 -0.52 -5.85 -1.96
C GLU A 105 -0.87 -4.51 -2.64
N GLN A 106 -0.95 -4.48 -3.97
CA GLN A 106 -1.34 -3.27 -4.72
C GLN A 106 -2.79 -2.85 -4.45
N GLU A 107 -3.73 -3.82 -4.39
CA GLU A 107 -5.12 -3.54 -4.06
C GLU A 107 -5.28 -2.96 -2.65
N LEU A 108 -4.50 -3.43 -1.68
CA LEU A 108 -4.46 -2.90 -0.31
C LEU A 108 -3.88 -1.48 -0.29
N GLN A 109 -2.70 -1.27 -0.88
CA GLN A 109 -2.06 0.06 -0.95
C GLN A 109 -2.97 1.12 -1.59
N THR A 110 -3.71 0.74 -2.64
CA THR A 110 -4.64 1.67 -3.32
C THR A 110 -5.84 2.01 -2.43
N LYS A 111 -6.35 1.05 -1.65
CA LYS A 111 -7.44 1.28 -0.70
C LYS A 111 -7.00 2.22 0.42
N ASP A 112 -5.81 2.00 1.00
CA ASP A 112 -5.28 2.86 2.07
C ASP A 112 -5.07 4.30 1.59
N ALA A 113 -4.52 4.47 0.38
CA ALA A 113 -4.38 5.79 -0.24
C ALA A 113 -5.73 6.48 -0.45
N THR A 114 -6.74 5.74 -0.91
CA THR A 114 -8.10 6.26 -1.13
C THR A 114 -8.76 6.67 0.19
N ILE A 115 -8.63 5.84 1.23
CA ILE A 115 -9.15 6.11 2.57
C ILE A 115 -8.51 7.39 3.13
N SER A 116 -7.18 7.51 3.02
CA SER A 116 -6.45 8.72 3.41
C SER A 116 -6.96 9.96 2.68
N GLU A 117 -7.16 9.90 1.36
CA GLU A 117 -7.70 11.02 0.59
C GLU A 117 -9.10 11.43 1.04
N ILE A 118 -9.99 10.46 1.29
CA ILE A 118 -11.34 10.72 1.82
C ILE A 118 -11.24 11.46 3.15
N HIS A 119 -10.40 10.98 4.06
CA HIS A 119 -10.22 11.61 5.36
C HIS A 119 -9.70 13.05 5.26
N HIS A 120 -8.73 13.28 4.37
CA HIS A 120 -8.25 14.62 4.07
C HIS A 120 -9.36 15.53 3.52
N ARG A 121 -10.20 15.03 2.59
CA ARG A 121 -11.32 15.79 2.02
C ARG A 121 -12.39 16.11 3.05
N VAL A 122 -12.74 15.16 3.93
CA VAL A 122 -13.72 15.39 5.01
C VAL A 122 -13.22 16.45 5.98
N LYS A 123 -11.93 16.42 6.37
CA LYS A 123 -11.32 17.47 7.20
C LYS A 123 -11.43 18.84 6.53
N ASN A 124 -11.07 18.95 5.26
CA ASN A 124 -11.15 20.21 4.51
C ASN A 124 -12.60 20.74 4.41
N ASN A 125 -13.58 19.86 4.17
CA ASN A 125 -14.99 20.23 4.09
C ASN A 125 -15.51 20.76 5.44
N LEU A 126 -15.21 20.08 6.55
CA LEU A 126 -15.64 20.52 7.88
C LEU A 126 -14.98 21.86 8.26
N GLN A 127 -13.72 22.08 7.89
CA GLN A 127 -13.06 23.37 8.06
C GLN A 127 -13.72 24.48 7.25
N ALA A 128 -14.07 24.21 5.98
CA ALA A 128 -14.76 25.17 5.12
C ALA A 128 -16.14 25.54 5.67
N VAL A 129 -16.93 24.55 6.08
CA VAL A 129 -18.25 24.78 6.71
C VAL A 129 -18.10 25.60 7.99
N SER A 130 -17.13 25.28 8.85
CA SER A 130 -16.85 26.04 10.06
C SER A 130 -16.48 27.51 9.76
N ALA A 131 -15.66 27.74 8.74
CA ALA A 131 -15.27 29.08 8.30
C ALA A 131 -16.48 29.87 7.76
N LEU A 132 -17.35 29.24 6.98
CA LEU A 132 -18.58 29.86 6.46
C LEU A 132 -19.52 30.25 7.59
N LEU A 133 -19.78 29.36 8.55
CA LEU A 133 -20.63 29.65 9.72
C LEU A 133 -20.07 30.83 10.52
N ARG A 134 -18.76 30.87 10.74
CA ARG A 134 -18.07 31.99 11.40
C ARG A 134 -18.24 33.31 10.64
N LEU A 135 -18.12 33.29 9.32
CA LEU A 135 -18.31 34.48 8.47
C LEU A 135 -19.75 34.97 8.52
N GLN A 136 -20.74 34.07 8.50
CA GLN A 136 -22.15 34.45 8.60
C GLN A 136 -22.48 35.02 9.99
N ALA A 137 -21.94 34.44 11.06
CA ALA A 137 -22.08 34.96 12.42
C ALA A 137 -21.51 36.38 12.58
N ARG A 138 -20.47 36.74 11.82
CA ARG A 138 -19.90 38.09 11.80
C ARG A 138 -20.73 39.10 10.99
N LYS A 139 -21.50 38.63 10.00
CA LYS A 139 -22.27 39.49 9.08
C LYS A 139 -23.69 39.78 9.57
N THR A 140 -24.26 38.91 10.40
CA THR A 140 -25.62 39.11 10.92
C THR A 140 -25.69 40.28 11.90
N LYS A 141 -26.83 40.99 11.89
CA LYS A 141 -27.15 42.07 12.84
C LYS A 141 -28.02 41.60 14.01
N SER A 142 -28.57 40.39 13.94
CA SER A 142 -29.34 39.78 15.02
C SER A 142 -28.41 39.00 15.95
N ASP A 143 -28.42 39.37 17.23
CA ASP A 143 -27.62 38.68 18.26
C ASP A 143 -28.09 37.24 18.51
N GLU A 144 -29.38 36.98 18.34
CA GLU A 144 -29.97 35.63 18.40
C GLU A 144 -29.40 34.75 17.27
N VAL A 145 -29.48 35.21 16.02
CA VAL A 145 -28.93 34.49 14.85
C VAL A 145 -27.42 34.31 14.98
N LYS A 146 -26.71 35.28 15.55
CA LYS A 146 -25.26 35.19 15.81
C LYS A 146 -24.93 34.07 16.79
N LYS A 147 -25.71 33.94 17.87
CA LYS A 147 -25.54 32.89 18.88
C LYS A 147 -25.75 31.51 18.28
N GLU A 148 -26.84 31.32 17.53
CA GLU A 148 -27.15 30.05 16.85
C GLU A 148 -26.08 29.65 15.83
N LEU A 149 -25.56 30.59 15.04
CA LEU A 149 -24.49 30.31 14.08
C LEU A 149 -23.15 29.97 14.75
N GLN A 150 -22.82 30.62 15.88
CA GLN A 150 -21.64 30.27 16.66
C GLN A 150 -21.76 28.88 17.28
N GLU A 151 -22.96 28.50 17.71
CA GLU A 151 -23.23 27.17 18.23
C GLU A 151 -23.11 26.10 17.15
N ALA A 152 -23.70 26.32 15.97
CA ALA A 152 -23.53 25.46 14.81
C ALA A 152 -22.04 25.31 14.42
N GLN A 153 -21.26 26.39 14.47
CA GLN A 153 -19.82 26.35 14.22
C GLN A 153 -19.11 25.43 15.22
N ARG A 154 -19.44 25.53 16.52
CA ARG A 154 -18.85 24.68 17.57
C ARG A 154 -19.16 23.21 17.32
N ARG A 155 -20.41 22.86 16.98
CA ARG A 155 -20.82 21.49 16.63
C ARG A 155 -20.00 20.93 15.46
N VAL A 156 -19.79 21.72 14.39
CA VAL A 156 -18.98 21.30 13.24
C VAL A 156 -17.50 21.09 13.59
N GLN A 157 -16.91 21.95 14.41
CA GLN A 157 -15.52 21.80 14.86
C GLN A 157 -15.33 20.53 15.69
N THR A 158 -16.31 20.26 16.52
CA THR A 158 -16.41 19.09 17.36
C THR A 158 -16.52 17.78 16.55
N ILE A 159 -17.36 17.75 15.51
CA ILE A 159 -17.42 16.63 14.55
C ILE A 159 -16.07 16.44 13.85
N ALA A 160 -15.38 17.53 13.48
CA ALA A 160 -14.06 17.46 12.85
C ALA A 160 -13.01 16.82 13.77
N MET A 161 -13.03 17.12 15.08
CA MET A 161 -12.13 16.51 16.05
C MET A 161 -12.39 15.02 16.24
N VAL A 162 -13.66 14.59 16.31
CA VAL A 162 -14.01 13.16 16.38
C VAL A 162 -13.61 12.44 15.11
N HIS A 163 -13.91 13.03 13.96
CA HIS A 163 -13.50 12.47 12.68
C HIS A 163 -11.98 12.30 12.64
N GLU A 164 -11.19 13.31 13.01
CA GLU A 164 -9.72 13.20 13.05
C GLU A 164 -9.22 12.11 14.01
N GLY A 165 -9.82 11.97 15.20
CA GLY A 165 -9.46 10.94 16.16
C GLY A 165 -9.80 9.50 15.71
N LEU A 166 -10.90 9.32 14.97
CA LEU A 166 -11.32 8.01 14.44
C LEU A 166 -10.71 7.67 13.07
N SER A 167 -10.25 8.69 12.34
CA SER A 167 -9.71 8.59 10.98
C SER A 167 -8.22 8.26 10.94
N GLN A 168 -7.47 8.54 12.00
CA GLN A 168 -6.02 8.29 12.05
C GLN A 168 -5.66 6.79 12.06
N THR A 169 -6.65 5.90 12.14
CA THR A 169 -6.42 4.47 12.39
C THR A 169 -6.84 3.63 11.21
N ALA A 170 -5.92 3.49 10.25
CA ALA A 170 -5.88 2.29 9.44
C ALA A 170 -5.18 1.12 10.19
N ASP A 171 -4.29 1.39 11.18
CA ASP A 171 -3.57 0.28 11.83
C ASP A 171 -3.00 0.45 13.26
N GLU A 172 -3.30 1.51 14.02
CA GLU A 172 -2.68 1.69 15.35
C GLU A 172 -3.66 2.03 16.49
N VAL A 173 -3.29 1.60 17.69
CA VAL A 173 -4.05 1.68 18.95
C VAL A 173 -4.68 3.07 19.15
N VAL A 174 -6.01 3.11 19.24
CA VAL A 174 -6.76 4.33 19.56
C VAL A 174 -6.55 4.69 21.02
N ASP A 175 -6.07 5.91 21.28
CA ASP A 175 -6.11 6.52 22.62
C ASP A 175 -7.57 6.80 23.01
N PHE A 176 -8.16 5.82 23.68
CA PHE A 176 -9.57 5.81 24.07
C PHE A 176 -9.90 6.96 25.03
N ASP A 177 -8.95 7.37 25.88
CA ASP A 177 -9.12 8.46 26.84
C ASP A 177 -9.29 9.79 26.09
N LYS A 178 -8.51 10.01 25.03
CA LYS A 178 -8.64 11.19 24.17
C LYS A 178 -9.98 11.25 23.44
N VAL A 179 -10.49 10.11 22.97
CA VAL A 179 -11.80 10.03 22.29
C VAL A 179 -12.95 10.27 23.28
N ILE A 180 -12.93 9.62 24.45
CA ILE A 180 -13.95 9.78 25.48
C ILE A 180 -14.00 11.21 26.03
N ALA A 181 -12.86 11.82 26.31
CA ALA A 181 -12.81 13.19 26.82
C ALA A 181 -13.47 14.18 25.86
N ASN A 182 -13.31 13.96 24.55
CA ASN A 182 -13.93 14.79 23.51
C ASN A 182 -15.43 14.52 23.37
N LEU A 183 -15.87 13.26 23.43
CA LEU A 183 -17.29 12.88 23.41
C LEU A 183 -18.05 13.41 24.64
N LEU A 184 -17.45 13.37 25.83
CA LEU A 184 -18.04 13.92 27.05
C LEU A 184 -18.23 15.43 26.95
N ARG A 185 -17.23 16.15 26.43
CA ARG A 185 -17.35 17.60 26.19
C ARG A 185 -18.49 17.92 25.22
N MET A 186 -18.66 17.06 24.21
CA MET A 186 -19.78 17.09 23.26
C MET A 186 -21.16 16.93 23.92
N ALA A 187 -21.28 15.90 24.75
CA ALA A 187 -22.52 15.57 25.44
C ALA A 187 -22.93 16.70 26.40
N VAL A 188 -21.95 17.35 27.05
CA VAL A 188 -22.17 18.52 27.90
C VAL A 188 -22.64 19.71 27.07
N ASP A 189 -21.99 20.02 25.95
CA ASP A 189 -22.42 21.09 25.04
C ASP A 189 -23.86 20.85 24.52
N LEU A 190 -24.19 19.61 24.16
CA LEU A 190 -25.55 19.18 23.76
C LEU A 190 -26.56 19.26 24.90
N ALA A 191 -26.18 18.90 26.13
CA ALA A 191 -27.06 18.94 27.28
C ALA A 191 -27.43 20.38 27.69
N THR A 192 -26.54 21.34 27.47
CA THR A 192 -26.84 22.77 27.71
C THR A 192 -27.88 23.36 26.74
N MET A 193 -28.31 22.62 25.70
CA MET A 193 -29.35 23.05 24.75
C MET A 193 -30.78 22.99 25.31
N LYS A 194 -31.03 22.33 26.45
CA LYS A 194 -32.39 22.12 26.97
C LYS A 194 -33.00 23.31 27.73
N ASP A 195 -32.29 24.42 27.90
CA ASP A 195 -32.76 25.61 28.63
C ASP A 195 -33.30 26.74 27.72
N GLN A 196 -33.49 26.51 26.42
CA GLN A 196 -34.21 27.48 25.58
C GLN A 196 -35.73 27.23 25.67
N HIS A 197 -36.40 28.04 26.50
CA HIS A 197 -37.85 28.21 26.56
C HIS A 197 -38.42 28.41 25.14
N ILE A 198 -39.36 27.57 24.73
CA ILE A 198 -40.23 27.82 23.58
C ILE A 198 -41.53 28.36 24.16
N ASP A 199 -41.72 29.68 24.13
CA ASP A 199 -43.04 30.27 24.34
C ASP A 199 -43.86 30.10 23.04
N ILE A 200 -45.05 29.51 23.18
CA ILE A 200 -46.05 29.29 22.13
C ILE A 200 -46.86 30.56 21.91
#